data_AF-A0A8T4CV11-F1
#
_entry.id   AF-A0A8T4CV11-F1
#
_cell.length_a   1.000
_cell.length_b   1.000
_cell.length_c   1.000
_cell.angle_alpha   90.00
_cell.angle_beta   90.00
_cell.angle_gamma   90.00
#
_symmetry.space_group_name_H-M   'P 1'
#
loop_
_entity.id
_entity.type
_entity.pdbx_description
1 polymer ?
#
loop_
_entity_poly.entity_id
_entity_poly.type
_entity_poly.pdbx_seq_one_letter_code
_entity_poly.pdbx_strand_id
1 'polypeptide(L)'
;MSITTLIEEIHADIKQRYKGMFFAPFVISFLAVHWKVVVFFFYGRFTYAEAIKFIEENVTLNSILYTLISVLFYIVALPWLEVLLLRFSSTGRKKRSELQATELEQIKVKRQAIADAIVEEQQARVKLDKSRKEIDRRKADADLAKLYESILSEQSLEFFVNEIGKGIFGSQYQAHILNYLSNSNYAAGKFFDVELESLHKKFIATLSELNSSLESRGEGERVYSYLKEIGNRAIEQKKAFRLLVREKLDF
;
A
#
# COMPACT_ATOMS: atom_id res chain seq x y z
N MET A 1 -51.04 -44.85 39.80
CA MET A 1 -50.39 -43.61 39.32
C MET A 1 -49.08 -43.49 40.08
N SER A 2 -47.93 -43.42 39.39
CA SER A 2 -46.65 -43.30 40.10
C SER A 2 -46.44 -41.87 40.58
N ILE A 3 -45.67 -41.69 41.65
CA ILE A 3 -45.32 -40.35 42.16
C ILE A 3 -44.61 -39.53 41.08
N THR A 4 -43.84 -40.19 40.19
CA THR A 4 -43.14 -39.55 39.08
C THR A 4 -44.10 -38.95 38.05
N THR A 5 -45.16 -39.66 37.64
CA THR A 5 -46.15 -39.12 36.69
C THR A 5 -46.91 -37.93 37.27
N LEU A 6 -47.19 -37.96 38.58
CA LEU A 6 -47.86 -36.84 39.26
C LEU A 6 -46.97 -35.59 39.33
N ILE A 7 -45.66 -35.76 39.53
CA ILE A 7 -44.70 -34.64 39.52
C ILE A 7 -44.57 -34.04 38.11
N GLU A 8 -44.54 -34.88 37.07
CA GLU A 8 -44.44 -34.42 35.68
C GLU A 8 -45.68 -33.65 35.23
N GLU A 9 -46.88 -34.11 35.60
CA GLU A 9 -48.14 -33.41 35.34
C GLU A 9 -48.20 -32.06 36.06
N ILE A 10 -47.84 -32.01 37.35
CA ILE A 10 -47.77 -30.75 38.12
C ILE A 10 -46.75 -29.79 37.49
N HIS A 11 -45.60 -30.30 37.06
CA HIS A 11 -44.57 -29.46 36.44
C HIS A 11 -45.02 -28.89 35.10
N ALA A 12 -45.69 -29.67 34.26
CA ALA A 12 -46.24 -29.20 32.99
C ALA A 12 -47.29 -28.08 33.20
N ASP A 13 -48.18 -28.27 34.16
CA ASP A 13 -49.21 -27.29 34.52
C ASP A 13 -48.61 -25.99 35.10
N ILE A 14 -47.62 -26.09 35.98
CA ILE A 14 -46.90 -24.93 36.51
C ILE A 14 -46.21 -24.17 35.37
N LYS A 15 -45.57 -24.87 34.43
CA LYS A 15 -44.89 -24.26 33.28
C LYS A 15 -45.86 -23.53 32.34
N GLN A 16 -47.06 -24.06 32.15
CA GLN A 16 -48.11 -23.40 31.36
C GLN A 16 -48.64 -22.15 32.08
N ARG A 17 -48.85 -22.22 33.41
CA ARG A 17 -49.34 -21.09 34.23
C ARG A 17 -48.29 -20.00 34.44
N TYR A 18 -47.01 -20.36 34.50
CA TYR A 18 -45.89 -19.42 34.61
C TYR A 18 -45.79 -18.49 33.39
N LYS A 19 -46.27 -18.92 32.21
CA LYS A 19 -46.39 -18.06 31.03
C LYS A 19 -47.50 -17.00 31.16
N GLY A 20 -48.39 -17.14 32.13
CA GLY A 20 -49.45 -16.18 32.39
C GLY A 20 -48.88 -14.90 33.00
N MET A 21 -49.18 -13.76 32.37
CA MET A 21 -48.74 -12.42 32.80
C MET A 21 -49.09 -12.10 34.28
N PHE A 22 -50.09 -12.79 34.84
CA PHE A 22 -50.57 -12.59 36.21
C PHE A 22 -49.94 -13.52 37.25
N PHE A 23 -49.33 -14.65 36.84
CA PHE A 23 -48.92 -15.69 37.79
C PHE A 23 -47.72 -15.25 38.65
N ALA A 24 -46.66 -14.74 38.02
CA ALA A 24 -45.48 -14.29 38.75
C ALA A 24 -45.78 -13.11 39.70
N PRO A 25 -46.48 -12.04 39.27
CA PRO A 25 -46.92 -10.98 40.19
C PRO A 25 -47.80 -11.51 41.32
N PHE A 26 -48.73 -12.44 41.02
CA PHE A 26 -49.57 -13.07 42.04
C PHE A 26 -48.77 -13.82 43.10
N VAL A 27 -47.83 -14.67 42.68
CA VAL A 27 -46.98 -15.41 43.62
C VAL A 27 -46.14 -14.45 44.46
N ILE A 28 -45.52 -13.42 43.86
CA ILE A 28 -44.71 -12.44 44.59
C ILE A 28 -45.57 -11.66 45.61
N SER A 29 -46.74 -11.16 45.19
CA SER A 29 -47.66 -10.44 46.08
C SER A 29 -48.21 -11.34 47.19
N PHE A 30 -48.56 -12.59 46.87
CA PHE A 30 -49.06 -13.55 47.84
C PHE A 30 -47.98 -13.87 48.88
N LEU A 31 -46.75 -14.14 48.44
CA LEU A 31 -45.61 -14.37 49.33
C LEU A 31 -45.32 -13.13 50.19
N ALA A 32 -45.40 -11.92 49.64
CA ALA A 32 -45.15 -10.69 50.37
C ALA A 32 -46.21 -10.43 51.46
N VAL A 33 -47.49 -10.68 51.16
CA VAL A 33 -48.59 -10.44 52.11
C VAL A 33 -48.73 -11.58 53.13
N HIS A 34 -48.54 -12.83 52.70
CA HIS A 34 -48.73 -14.02 53.52
C HIS A 34 -47.42 -14.68 53.97
N TRP A 35 -46.31 -13.92 54.03
CA TRP A 35 -44.98 -14.45 54.35
C TRP A 35 -44.94 -15.22 55.68
N LYS A 36 -45.74 -14.82 56.67
CA LYS A 36 -45.84 -15.51 57.97
C LYS A 36 -46.37 -16.94 57.82
N VAL A 37 -47.39 -17.13 56.99
CA VAL A 37 -47.97 -18.45 56.69
C VAL A 37 -46.93 -19.31 55.97
N VAL A 38 -46.23 -18.74 54.99
CA VAL A 38 -45.17 -19.44 54.25
C VAL A 38 -44.06 -19.89 55.21
N VAL A 39 -43.51 -18.99 56.02
CA VAL A 39 -42.46 -19.30 56.99
C VAL A 39 -42.93 -20.35 58.00
N PHE A 40 -44.17 -20.24 58.48
CA PHE A 40 -44.77 -21.24 59.37
C PHE A 40 -44.75 -22.64 58.75
N PHE A 41 -45.18 -22.79 57.48
CA PHE A 41 -45.17 -24.08 56.80
C PHE A 41 -43.76 -24.64 56.51
N PHE A 42 -42.77 -23.79 56.26
CA PHE A 42 -41.41 -24.26 55.95
C PHE A 42 -40.60 -24.65 57.18
N TYR A 43 -40.82 -23.99 58.32
CA TYR A 43 -39.93 -24.12 59.47
C TYR A 43 -40.51 -24.88 60.65
N GLY A 44 -41.82 -25.09 60.71
CA GLY A 44 -42.42 -25.69 61.89
C GLY A 44 -42.88 -27.13 61.74
N ARG A 45 -42.82 -27.85 62.85
CA ARG A 45 -43.40 -29.18 63.00
C ARG A 45 -44.72 -29.01 63.75
N PHE A 46 -45.81 -28.99 63.00
CA PHE A 46 -47.15 -28.74 63.53
C PHE A 46 -48.10 -29.88 63.18
N THR A 47 -49.13 -30.04 63.99
CA THR A 47 -50.25 -30.92 63.64
C THR A 47 -51.15 -30.25 62.60
N TYR A 48 -51.95 -31.03 61.87
CA TYR A 48 -52.88 -30.50 60.87
C TYR A 48 -53.86 -29.46 61.47
N ALA A 49 -54.32 -29.68 62.70
CA ALA A 49 -55.23 -28.77 63.38
C ALA A 49 -54.58 -27.41 63.70
N GLU A 50 -53.32 -27.41 64.12
CA GLU A 50 -52.55 -26.19 64.38
C GLU A 50 -52.31 -25.39 63.09
N ALA A 51 -52.02 -26.08 61.98
CA ALA A 51 -51.81 -25.44 60.70
C ALA A 51 -53.08 -24.77 60.15
N ILE A 52 -54.24 -25.44 60.24
CA ILE A 52 -55.52 -24.87 59.81
C ILE A 52 -55.86 -23.63 60.64
N LYS A 53 -55.76 -23.73 61.96
CA LYS A 53 -56.03 -22.61 62.86
C LYS A 53 -55.12 -21.41 62.58
N PHE A 54 -53.83 -21.65 62.33
CA PHE A 54 -52.89 -20.59 61.99
C PHE A 54 -53.22 -19.91 60.67
N ILE A 55 -53.67 -20.65 59.65
CA ILE A 55 -54.16 -20.08 58.39
C ILE A 55 -55.40 -19.22 58.64
N GLU A 56 -56.40 -19.72 59.35
CA GLU A 56 -57.65 -18.99 59.62
C GLU A 56 -57.41 -17.65 60.34
N GLU A 57 -56.44 -17.61 61.26
CA GLU A 57 -56.07 -16.40 61.98
C GLU A 57 -55.30 -15.38 61.12
N ASN A 58 -54.49 -15.85 60.15
CA ASN A 58 -53.59 -14.99 59.37
C ASN A 58 -54.07 -14.69 57.94
N VAL A 59 -55.03 -15.46 57.41
CA VAL A 59 -55.61 -15.29 56.07
C VAL A 59 -57.03 -14.77 56.22
N THR A 60 -57.14 -13.46 56.40
CA THR A 60 -58.43 -12.75 56.44
C THR A 60 -58.83 -12.27 55.04
N LEU A 61 -60.12 -11.97 54.84
CA LEU A 61 -60.62 -11.38 53.59
C LEU A 61 -59.80 -10.14 53.16
N ASN A 62 -59.41 -9.30 54.13
CA ASN A 62 -58.62 -8.09 53.89
C ASN A 62 -57.22 -8.42 53.35
N SER A 63 -56.57 -9.45 53.88
CA SER A 63 -55.26 -9.89 53.39
C SER A 63 -55.31 -10.40 51.93
N ILE A 64 -56.40 -11.05 51.54
CA ILE A 64 -56.63 -11.48 50.16
C ILE A 64 -56.80 -10.25 49.25
N LEU A 65 -57.59 -9.26 49.67
CA LEU A 65 -57.77 -8.01 48.93
C LEU A 65 -56.45 -7.23 48.78
N TYR A 66 -55.63 -7.15 49.82
CA TYR A 66 -54.30 -6.54 49.73
C TYR A 66 -53.38 -7.27 48.75
N THR A 67 -53.44 -8.59 48.71
CA THR A 67 -52.72 -9.39 47.71
C THR A 67 -53.15 -9.00 46.30
N LEU A 68 -54.46 -8.95 46.02
CA LEU A 68 -54.98 -8.58 44.69
C LEU A 68 -54.61 -7.14 44.29
N ILE A 69 -54.69 -6.19 45.21
CA ILE A 69 -54.29 -4.79 44.96
C ILE A 69 -52.79 -4.71 44.67
N SER A 70 -51.96 -5.45 45.42
CA SER A 70 -50.52 -5.53 45.19
C SER A 70 -50.20 -6.12 43.81
N VAL A 71 -50.94 -7.15 43.37
CA VAL A 71 -50.78 -7.72 42.03
C VAL A 71 -51.06 -6.69 40.95
N LEU A 72 -52.18 -5.98 41.06
CA LEU A 72 -52.53 -4.91 40.11
C LEU A 72 -51.46 -3.82 40.10
N PHE A 73 -50.95 -3.44 41.27
CA PHE A 73 -49.87 -2.48 41.39
C PHE A 73 -48.61 -2.97 40.68
N TYR A 74 -48.19 -4.22 40.88
CA TYR A 74 -47.02 -4.79 40.20
C TYR A 74 -47.20 -4.84 38.68
N ILE A 75 -48.37 -5.24 38.19
CA ILE A 75 -48.66 -5.30 36.75
C ILE A 75 -48.57 -3.93 36.10
N VAL A 76 -49.02 -2.88 36.81
CA VAL A 76 -48.93 -1.51 36.30
C VAL A 76 -47.52 -0.96 36.47
N ALA A 77 -46.87 -1.15 37.62
CA ALA A 77 -45.59 -0.52 37.95
C ALA A 77 -44.40 -1.14 37.21
N LEU A 78 -44.40 -2.45 36.97
CA LEU A 78 -43.25 -3.17 36.41
C LEU A 78 -42.89 -2.74 34.99
N PRO A 79 -43.84 -2.52 34.05
CA PRO A 79 -43.54 -1.94 32.74
C PRO A 79 -42.87 -0.56 32.82
N TRP A 80 -43.29 0.29 33.77
CA TRP A 80 -42.67 1.61 33.95
C TRP A 80 -41.26 1.52 34.50
N LEU A 81 -41.01 0.57 35.42
CA LEU A 81 -39.68 0.30 35.94
C LEU A 81 -38.74 -0.20 34.82
N GLU A 82 -39.22 -1.07 33.94
CA GLU A 82 -38.46 -1.55 32.79
C GLU A 82 -38.10 -0.41 31.83
N VAL A 83 -39.05 0.46 31.48
CA VAL A 83 -38.81 1.65 30.65
C VAL A 83 -37.76 2.56 31.28
N LEU A 84 -37.82 2.76 32.59
CA LEU A 84 -36.87 3.57 33.33
C LEU A 84 -35.46 2.95 33.26
N LEU A 85 -35.31 1.65 33.52
CA LEU A 85 -34.03 0.93 33.41
C LEU A 85 -33.48 0.97 31.98
N LEU A 86 -34.34 0.82 30.97
CA LEU A 86 -33.93 0.94 29.57
C LEU A 86 -33.39 2.33 29.26
N ARG A 87 -34.06 3.40 29.73
CA ARG A 87 -33.57 4.78 29.56
C ARG A 87 -32.20 4.96 30.20
N PHE A 88 -32.01 4.53 31.44
CA PHE A 88 -30.70 4.61 32.12
C PHE A 88 -29.61 3.82 31.38
N SER A 89 -29.93 2.63 30.87
CA SER A 89 -28.96 1.81 30.13
C SER A 89 -28.60 2.39 28.75
N SER A 90 -29.54 3.06 28.08
CA SER A 90 -29.35 3.61 26.74
C SER A 90 -28.35 4.77 26.70
N THR A 91 -28.31 5.58 27.77
CA THR A 91 -27.38 6.71 27.92
C THR A 91 -25.93 6.24 28.00
N GLY A 92 -25.67 5.14 28.71
CA GLY A 92 -24.33 4.53 28.78
C GLY A 92 -23.86 3.96 27.45
N ARG A 93 -24.76 3.33 26.68
CA ARG A 93 -24.44 2.76 25.36
C ARG A 93 -24.12 3.84 24.32
N LYS A 94 -24.89 4.93 24.28
CA LYS A 94 -24.65 6.04 23.35
C LYS A 94 -23.27 6.67 23.57
N LYS A 95 -22.95 7.01 24.82
CA LYS A 95 -21.65 7.61 25.17
C LYS A 95 -20.47 6.71 24.82
N ARG A 96 -20.60 5.39 25.01
CA ARG A 96 -19.56 4.42 24.62
C ARG A 96 -19.40 4.32 23.10
N SER A 97 -20.50 4.37 22.35
CA SER A 97 -20.47 4.32 20.88
C SER A 97 -19.82 5.57 20.28
N GLU A 98 -20.08 6.75 20.84
CA GLU A 98 -19.47 8.01 20.41
C GLU A 98 -17.96 8.00 20.62
N LEU A 99 -17.49 7.57 21.80
CA LEU A 99 -16.06 7.43 22.09
C LEU A 99 -15.36 6.47 21.12
N GLN A 100 -15.98 5.32 20.84
CA GLN A 100 -15.43 4.36 19.88
C GLN A 100 -15.39 4.91 18.45
N ALA A 101 -16.38 5.69 18.03
CA ALA A 101 -16.38 6.32 16.72
C ALA A 101 -15.23 7.34 16.58
N THR A 102 -15.02 8.17 17.61
CA THR A 102 -13.91 9.13 17.63
C THR A 102 -12.54 8.44 17.63
N GLU A 103 -12.35 7.37 18.40
CA GLU A 103 -11.10 6.60 18.38
C GLU A 103 -10.82 5.99 17.00
N LEU A 104 -11.84 5.43 16.35
CA LEU A 104 -11.71 4.87 15.00
C LEU A 104 -11.34 5.94 13.96
N GLU A 105 -11.91 7.14 14.08
CA GLU A 105 -11.57 8.26 13.21
C GLU A 105 -10.11 8.70 13.39
N GLN A 106 -9.63 8.82 14.62
CA GLN A 106 -8.22 9.13 14.89
C GLN A 106 -7.27 8.07 14.34
N ILE A 107 -7.62 6.79 14.45
CA ILE A 107 -6.82 5.68 13.89
C ILE A 107 -6.78 5.78 12.36
N LYS A 108 -7.90 6.11 11.70
CA LYS A 108 -7.95 6.30 10.25
C LYS A 108 -7.04 7.45 9.80
N VAL A 109 -7.11 8.60 10.47
CA VAL A 109 -6.26 9.76 10.16
C VAL A 109 -4.78 9.40 10.30
N LYS A 110 -4.39 8.71 11.38
CA LYS A 110 -3.00 8.25 11.58
C LYS A 110 -2.55 7.29 10.49
N ARG A 111 -3.39 6.33 10.10
CA ARG A 111 -3.07 5.38 9.02
C ARG A 111 -2.90 6.07 7.68
N GLN A 112 -3.73 7.06 7.38
CA GLN A 112 -3.63 7.84 6.15
C GLN A 112 -2.32 8.64 6.12
N ALA A 113 -1.97 9.33 7.21
CA ALA A 113 -0.71 10.06 7.31
C ALA A 113 0.53 9.15 7.11
N ILE A 114 0.50 7.92 7.63
CA ILE A 114 1.58 6.94 7.41
C ILE A 114 1.62 6.50 5.94
N ALA A 115 0.47 6.23 5.33
CA ALA A 115 0.41 5.85 3.92
C ALA A 115 0.95 6.96 3.01
N ASP A 116 0.58 8.21 3.26
CA ASP A 116 1.04 9.37 2.50
C ASP A 116 2.56 9.54 2.64
N ALA A 117 3.11 9.39 3.86
CA ALA A 117 4.55 9.45 4.10
C ALA A 117 5.33 8.34 3.35
N ILE A 118 4.79 7.12 3.29
CA ILE A 118 5.42 6.02 2.54
C ILE A 118 5.43 6.32 1.03
N VAL A 119 4.33 6.85 0.49
CA VAL A 119 4.24 7.22 -0.93
C VAL A 119 5.24 8.33 -1.26
N GLU A 120 5.36 9.34 -0.41
CA GLU A 120 6.33 10.44 -0.59
C GLU A 120 7.78 9.91 -0.56
N GLU A 121 8.12 9.03 0.38
CA GLU A 121 9.45 8.42 0.46
C GLU A 121 9.77 7.59 -0.79
N GLN A 122 8.82 6.78 -1.28
CA GLN A 122 9.00 6.01 -2.50
C GLN A 122 9.22 6.91 -3.72
N GLN A 123 8.45 7.98 -3.85
CA GLN A 123 8.64 8.94 -4.94
C GLN A 123 10.01 9.63 -4.86
N ALA A 124 10.48 9.97 -3.66
CA ALA A 124 11.80 10.55 -3.44
C ALA A 124 12.91 9.57 -3.86
N ARG A 125 12.80 8.28 -3.47
CA ARG A 125 13.76 7.23 -3.86
C ARG A 125 13.80 7.03 -5.38
N VAL A 126 12.65 6.98 -6.05
CA VAL A 126 12.57 6.82 -7.51
C VAL A 126 13.20 8.03 -8.22
N LYS A 127 12.99 9.25 -7.72
CA LYS A 127 13.65 10.45 -8.27
C LYS A 127 15.17 10.38 -8.10
N LEU A 128 15.66 10.01 -6.92
CA LEU A 128 17.09 9.84 -6.66
C LEU A 128 17.72 8.77 -7.57
N ASP A 129 17.07 7.64 -7.76
CA ASP A 129 17.57 6.56 -8.63
C ASP A 129 17.60 6.98 -10.10
N LYS A 130 16.60 7.76 -10.57
CA LYS A 130 16.61 8.32 -11.91
C LYS A 130 17.77 9.30 -12.09
N SER A 131 17.97 10.21 -11.14
CA SER A 131 19.08 11.17 -11.17
C SER A 131 20.44 10.48 -11.13
N ARG A 132 20.62 9.44 -10.30
CA ARG A 132 21.86 8.64 -10.27
C ARG A 132 22.14 7.97 -11.61
N LYS A 133 21.13 7.31 -12.19
CA LYS A 133 21.26 6.68 -13.51
C LYS A 133 21.60 7.68 -14.60
N GLU A 134 21.09 8.91 -14.53
CA GLU A 134 21.42 9.97 -15.48
C GLU A 134 22.88 10.43 -15.32
N ILE A 135 23.33 10.62 -14.08
CA ILE A 135 24.73 10.96 -13.77
C ILE A 135 25.69 9.86 -14.27
N ASP A 136 25.36 8.59 -14.01
CA ASP A 136 26.18 7.45 -14.45
C ASP A 136 26.25 7.37 -15.98
N ARG A 137 25.14 7.64 -16.69
CA ARG A 137 25.11 7.70 -18.16
C ARG A 137 25.97 8.83 -18.70
N ARG A 138 25.86 10.05 -18.15
CA ARG A 138 26.68 11.19 -18.56
C ARG A 138 28.17 10.93 -18.32
N LYS A 139 28.51 10.29 -17.19
CA LYS A 139 29.89 9.89 -16.90
C LYS A 139 30.41 8.87 -17.90
N ALA A 140 29.61 7.86 -18.25
CA ALA A 140 29.97 6.88 -19.27
C ALA A 140 30.19 7.55 -20.64
N ASP A 141 29.30 8.46 -21.05
CA ASP A 141 29.46 9.23 -22.30
C ASP A 141 30.72 10.11 -22.27
N ALA A 142 31.02 10.74 -21.14
CA ALA A 142 32.23 11.54 -20.95
C ALA A 142 33.52 10.69 -21.01
N ASP A 143 33.54 9.54 -20.35
CA ASP A 143 34.67 8.61 -20.39
C ASP A 143 34.90 8.07 -21.81
N LEU A 144 33.81 7.76 -22.53
CA LEU A 144 33.85 7.35 -23.93
C LEU A 144 34.36 8.47 -24.85
N ALA A 145 33.89 9.70 -24.65
CA ALA A 145 34.34 10.86 -25.41
C ALA A 145 35.84 11.12 -25.20
N LYS A 146 36.36 11.03 -23.97
CA LYS A 146 37.80 11.14 -23.69
C LYS A 146 38.61 10.07 -24.42
N LEU A 147 38.13 8.83 -24.43
CA LEU A 147 38.74 7.75 -25.18
C LEU A 147 38.84 8.12 -26.66
N TYR A 148 37.74 8.60 -27.25
CA TYR A 148 37.72 9.03 -28.65
C TYR A 148 38.65 10.21 -28.94
N GLU A 149 38.69 11.22 -28.07
CA GLU A 149 39.62 12.35 -28.22
C GLU A 149 41.08 11.90 -28.17
N SER A 150 41.42 10.93 -27.30
CA SER A 150 42.77 10.39 -27.20
C SER A 150 43.21 9.67 -28.47
N ILE A 151 42.30 8.93 -29.13
CA ILE A 151 42.60 8.21 -30.36
C ILE A 151 42.63 9.17 -31.56
N LEU A 152 41.82 10.24 -31.55
CA LEU A 152 41.67 11.20 -32.64
C LEU A 152 42.48 12.48 -32.44
N SER A 153 43.67 12.42 -31.82
CA SER A 153 44.49 13.63 -31.62
C SER A 153 44.62 14.47 -32.91
N GLU A 154 44.47 15.80 -32.75
CA GLU A 154 44.00 16.74 -33.78
C GLU A 154 44.85 16.75 -35.06
N GLN A 155 46.16 16.60 -34.91
CA GLN A 155 47.14 16.73 -35.98
C GLN A 155 47.13 15.56 -36.97
N SER A 156 46.70 14.37 -36.56
CA SER A 156 46.78 13.18 -37.39
C SER A 156 45.77 13.27 -38.55
N LEU A 157 44.51 13.59 -38.20
CA LEU A 157 43.37 13.97 -39.04
C LEU A 157 43.72 14.67 -40.36
N GLU A 158 44.02 15.94 -40.15
CA GLU A 158 44.15 16.97 -41.17
C GLU A 158 45.46 16.83 -41.94
N PHE A 159 46.52 16.37 -41.27
CA PHE A 159 47.78 16.07 -41.93
C PHE A 159 47.60 14.99 -43.00
N PHE A 160 46.88 13.90 -42.68
CA PHE A 160 46.61 12.83 -43.63
C PHE A 160 45.81 13.27 -44.86
N VAL A 161 44.73 14.01 -44.65
CA VAL A 161 43.91 14.51 -45.77
C VAL A 161 44.71 15.45 -46.67
N ASN A 162 45.63 16.23 -46.08
CA ASN A 162 46.57 17.04 -46.83
C ASN A 162 47.61 16.22 -47.60
N GLU A 163 48.12 15.11 -47.05
CA GLU A 163 49.03 14.19 -47.75
C GLU A 163 48.36 13.48 -48.93
N ILE A 164 47.12 13.00 -48.76
CA ILE A 164 46.29 12.47 -49.86
C ILE A 164 46.20 13.50 -50.99
N GLY A 165 45.93 14.77 -50.64
CA GLY A 165 45.85 15.87 -51.60
C GLY A 165 47.15 16.16 -52.34
N LYS A 166 48.29 15.69 -51.83
CA LYS A 166 49.62 15.77 -52.46
C LYS A 166 50.03 14.48 -53.18
N GLY A 167 49.17 13.45 -53.16
CA GLY A 167 49.48 12.13 -53.72
C GLY A 167 50.46 11.30 -52.89
N ILE A 168 50.66 11.64 -51.61
CA ILE A 168 51.56 10.92 -50.70
C ILE A 168 50.73 9.95 -49.87
N PHE A 169 51.06 8.66 -49.93
CA PHE A 169 50.43 7.62 -49.10
C PHE A 169 51.43 7.10 -48.06
N GLY A 170 51.31 7.58 -46.82
CA GLY A 170 52.02 7.01 -45.67
C GLY A 170 51.27 5.81 -45.08
N SER A 171 51.94 4.65 -44.96
CA SER A 171 51.38 3.42 -44.36
C SER A 171 50.99 3.58 -42.88
N GLN A 172 51.65 4.51 -42.18
CA GLN A 172 51.40 4.77 -40.76
C GLN A 172 49.97 5.25 -40.50
N TYR A 173 49.39 6.03 -41.42
CA TYR A 173 48.07 6.61 -41.21
C TYR A 173 46.93 5.62 -41.45
N GLN A 174 47.06 4.79 -42.48
CA GLN A 174 46.14 3.69 -42.72
C GLN A 174 46.12 2.75 -41.50
N ALA A 175 47.27 2.52 -40.86
CA ALA A 175 47.34 1.78 -39.61
C ALA A 175 46.61 2.49 -38.46
N HIS A 176 46.65 3.83 -38.37
CA HIS A 176 45.88 4.60 -37.39
C HIS A 176 44.37 4.53 -37.63
N ILE A 177 43.91 4.61 -38.88
CA ILE A 177 42.48 4.44 -39.23
C ILE A 177 42.03 3.02 -38.91
N LEU A 178 42.80 2.00 -39.29
CA LEU A 178 42.49 0.60 -38.98
C LEU A 178 42.51 0.33 -37.47
N ASN A 179 43.47 0.88 -36.74
CA ASN A 179 43.52 0.79 -35.28
C ASN A 179 42.32 1.51 -34.65
N TYR A 180 41.92 2.68 -35.17
CA TYR A 180 40.70 3.37 -34.73
C TYR A 180 39.45 2.54 -35.01
N LEU A 181 39.26 2.02 -36.24
CA LEU A 181 38.09 1.24 -36.63
C LEU A 181 38.01 -0.10 -35.86
N SER A 182 39.15 -0.74 -35.63
CA SER A 182 39.27 -1.92 -34.77
C SER A 182 38.88 -1.55 -33.35
N ASN A 183 39.48 -0.51 -32.79
CA ASN A 183 39.20 -0.06 -31.42
C ASN A 183 37.80 0.51 -31.26
N SER A 184 37.15 1.06 -32.28
CA SER A 184 35.76 1.52 -32.19
C SER A 184 34.77 0.35 -32.15
N ASN A 185 35.14 -0.80 -32.70
CA ASN A 185 34.38 -2.03 -32.53
C ASN A 185 34.61 -2.65 -31.13
N TYR A 186 35.75 -2.39 -30.49
CA TYR A 186 36.11 -2.89 -29.15
C TYR A 186 35.81 -1.90 -28.01
N ALA A 187 35.71 -0.59 -28.29
CA ALA A 187 35.30 0.45 -27.37
C ALA A 187 33.81 0.23 -27.10
N ALA A 188 33.56 -0.65 -26.13
CA ALA A 188 32.30 -1.31 -25.86
C ALA A 188 31.17 -0.39 -25.34
N GLY A 189 31.20 0.90 -25.65
CA GLY A 189 30.20 1.86 -25.24
C GLY A 189 29.45 2.43 -26.44
N LYS A 190 28.14 2.20 -26.44
CA LYS A 190 27.20 3.04 -27.19
C LYS A 190 27.07 4.35 -26.41
N PHE A 191 27.12 5.50 -27.09
CA PHE A 191 26.72 6.75 -26.43
C PHE A 191 25.25 6.64 -26.01
N PHE A 192 24.95 7.03 -24.78
CA PHE A 192 23.58 7.11 -24.28
C PHE A 192 22.87 8.33 -24.85
N ASP A 193 23.59 9.42 -25.08
CA ASP A 193 23.10 10.55 -25.86
C ASP A 193 22.92 10.16 -27.36
N VAL A 194 21.71 10.37 -27.87
CA VAL A 194 21.30 9.93 -29.22
C VAL A 194 22.01 10.73 -30.30
N GLU A 195 22.29 12.01 -30.06
CA GLU A 195 22.94 12.89 -31.03
C GLU A 195 24.43 12.56 -31.13
N LEU A 196 25.10 12.35 -29.99
CA LEU A 196 26.49 11.88 -29.94
C LEU A 196 26.64 10.52 -30.63
N GLU A 197 25.74 9.57 -30.33
CA GLU A 197 25.76 8.24 -30.96
C GLU A 197 25.56 8.32 -32.48
N SER A 198 24.59 9.12 -32.93
CA SER A 198 24.30 9.28 -34.36
C SER A 198 25.49 9.87 -35.11
N LEU A 199 26.11 10.91 -34.54
CA LEU A 199 27.26 11.57 -35.14
C LEU A 199 28.51 10.68 -35.13
N HIS A 200 28.71 9.94 -34.05
CA HIS A 200 29.78 8.95 -33.92
C HIS A 200 29.65 7.84 -34.98
N LYS A 201 28.45 7.29 -35.21
CA LYS A 201 28.21 6.31 -36.27
C LYS A 201 28.49 6.85 -37.66
N LYS A 202 28.09 8.10 -37.95
CA LYS A 202 28.40 8.76 -39.23
C LYS A 202 29.91 8.85 -39.43
N PHE A 203 30.63 9.24 -38.38
CA PHE A 203 32.09 9.31 -38.40
C PHE A 203 32.76 7.96 -38.67
N ILE A 204 32.34 6.89 -37.97
CA ILE A 204 32.82 5.53 -38.24
C ILE A 204 32.54 5.11 -39.69
N ALA A 205 31.34 5.39 -40.20
CA ALA A 205 30.95 5.03 -41.56
C ALA A 205 31.84 5.74 -42.59
N THR A 206 32.10 7.04 -42.40
CA THR A 206 32.98 7.81 -43.28
C THR A 206 34.43 7.35 -43.20
N LEU A 207 34.94 6.96 -42.02
CA LEU A 207 36.28 6.36 -41.89
C LEU A 207 36.36 4.97 -42.54
N SER A 208 35.30 4.17 -42.46
CA SER A 208 35.23 2.86 -43.13
C SER A 208 35.22 3.01 -44.65
N GLU A 209 34.44 3.96 -45.17
CA GLU A 209 34.42 4.34 -46.60
C GLU A 209 35.82 4.77 -47.06
N LEU A 210 36.47 5.64 -46.28
CA LEU A 210 37.84 6.10 -46.54
C LEU A 210 38.82 4.93 -46.60
N ASN A 211 38.80 4.02 -45.60
CA ASN A 211 39.69 2.86 -45.58
C ASN A 211 39.46 1.93 -46.78
N SER A 212 38.20 1.60 -47.09
CA SER A 212 37.87 0.76 -48.25
C SER A 212 38.31 1.39 -49.58
N SER A 213 38.21 2.72 -49.70
CA SER A 213 38.64 3.44 -50.89
C SER A 213 40.16 3.45 -51.04
N LEU A 214 40.89 3.55 -49.91
CA LEU A 214 42.36 3.42 -49.91
C LEU A 214 42.82 2.02 -50.34
N GLU A 215 42.09 0.96 -49.99
CA GLU A 215 42.41 -0.41 -50.38
C GLU A 215 42.20 -0.68 -51.88
N SER A 216 41.27 0.03 -52.52
CA SER A 216 40.93 -0.15 -53.95
C SER A 216 41.99 0.33 -54.96
N ARG A 217 43.12 0.90 -54.50
CA ARG A 217 44.36 1.24 -55.25
C ARG A 217 44.20 1.54 -56.75
N GLY A 218 43.38 2.54 -57.08
CA GLY A 218 43.41 3.17 -58.39
C GLY A 218 44.41 4.32 -58.41
N GLU A 219 45.41 4.29 -59.29
CA GLU A 219 46.28 5.44 -59.52
C GLU A 219 45.59 6.44 -60.44
N GLY A 220 45.40 7.69 -59.99
CA GLY A 220 44.87 8.76 -60.85
C GLY A 220 44.26 9.94 -60.09
N GLU A 221 44.32 11.13 -60.69
CA GLU A 221 43.85 12.42 -60.14
C GLU A 221 42.40 12.40 -59.62
N ARG A 222 41.54 11.60 -60.27
CA ARG A 222 40.14 11.40 -59.84
C ARG A 222 40.02 10.66 -58.52
N VAL A 223 40.88 9.67 -58.26
CA VAL A 223 40.89 8.89 -57.01
C VAL A 223 41.37 9.77 -55.86
N TYR A 224 42.42 10.57 -56.07
CA TYR A 224 42.91 11.52 -55.06
C TYR A 224 41.87 12.57 -54.68
N SER A 225 41.14 13.11 -55.67
CA SER A 225 40.07 14.08 -55.44
C SER A 225 38.94 13.48 -54.58
N TYR A 226 38.53 12.25 -54.87
CA TYR A 226 37.50 11.54 -54.11
C TYR A 226 37.95 11.19 -52.68
N LEU A 227 39.16 10.68 -52.51
CA LEU A 227 39.72 10.39 -51.18
C LEU A 227 39.84 11.66 -50.32
N LYS A 228 40.24 12.78 -50.93
CA LYS A 228 40.29 14.08 -50.26
C LYS A 228 38.90 14.56 -49.84
N GLU A 229 37.88 14.36 -50.66
CA GLU A 229 36.49 14.67 -50.32
C GLU A 229 36.00 13.85 -49.11
N ILE A 230 36.20 12.53 -49.12
CA ILE A 230 35.84 11.68 -47.96
C ILE A 230 36.60 12.11 -46.70
N GLY A 231 37.91 12.39 -46.83
CA GLY A 231 38.75 12.88 -45.75
C GLY A 231 38.24 14.19 -45.14
N ASN A 232 37.86 15.15 -45.98
CA ASN A 232 37.27 16.42 -45.52
C ASN A 232 35.94 16.20 -44.78
N ARG A 233 35.07 15.32 -45.26
CA ARG A 233 33.83 14.94 -44.54
C ARG A 233 34.13 14.35 -43.17
N ALA A 234 35.16 13.50 -43.05
CA ALA A 234 35.59 12.95 -41.77
C ALA A 234 36.08 14.05 -40.81
N ILE A 235 36.84 15.04 -41.31
CA ILE A 235 37.29 16.19 -40.52
C ILE A 235 36.11 17.03 -40.01
N GLU A 236 35.12 17.32 -40.87
CA GLU A 236 33.93 18.07 -40.48
C GLU A 236 33.11 17.34 -39.42
N GLN A 237 32.88 16.04 -39.60
CA GLN A 237 32.16 15.21 -38.62
C GLN A 237 32.91 15.12 -37.29
N LYS A 238 34.24 15.01 -37.31
CA LYS A 238 35.09 15.08 -36.11
C LYS A 238 34.93 16.44 -35.39
N LYS A 239 34.96 17.55 -36.12
CA LYS A 239 34.78 18.90 -35.56
C LYS A 239 33.38 19.06 -34.94
N ALA A 240 32.35 18.64 -35.66
CA ALA A 240 30.99 18.61 -35.14
C ALA A 240 30.87 17.75 -33.88
N PHE A 241 31.52 16.59 -33.86
CA PHE A 241 31.52 15.69 -32.71
C PHE A 241 32.13 16.34 -31.48
N ARG A 242 33.27 17.04 -31.62
CA ARG A 242 33.91 17.74 -30.51
C ARG A 242 33.08 18.90 -29.97
N LEU A 243 32.45 19.68 -30.86
CA LEU A 243 31.55 20.75 -30.45
C LEU A 243 30.38 20.20 -29.65
N LEU A 244 29.77 19.11 -30.14
CA LEU A 244 28.64 18.47 -29.47
C LEU A 244 29.04 17.85 -28.12
N VAL A 245 30.22 17.23 -28.02
CA VAL A 245 30.77 16.73 -26.75
C VAL A 245 30.94 17.87 -25.74
N ARG A 246 31.51 19.01 -26.15
CA ARG A 246 31.67 20.18 -25.26
C ARG A 246 30.33 20.74 -24.81
N GLU A 247 29.37 20.85 -25.73
CA GLU A 247 28.04 21.37 -25.43
C GLU A 247 27.26 20.47 -24.47
N LYS A 248 27.35 19.15 -24.64
CA LYS A 248 26.49 18.18 -23.94
C LYS A 248 27.09 17.63 -22.65
N LEU A 249 28.41 17.61 -22.52
CA LEU A 249 29.11 16.92 -21.43
C LEU A 249 29.89 17.88 -20.50
N ASP A 250 29.68 19.20 -20.63
CA ASP A 250 30.31 20.25 -19.80
C ASP A 250 31.83 20.06 -19.65
N PHE A 251 32.53 19.97 -20.78
CA PHE A 251 34.00 19.93 -20.85
C PHE A 251 34.64 21.29 -21.00
#